data_AF-A0A8S3GI35-F1
#
_entry.id   AF-A0A8S3GI35-F1
#
_cell.length_a   1.000
_cell.length_b   1.000
_cell.length_c   1.000
_cell.angle_alpha   90.00
_cell.angle_beta   90.00
_cell.angle_gamma   90.00
#
_symmetry.space_group_name_H-M   'P 1'
#
loop_
_entity.id
_entity.type
_entity.pdbx_description
1 polymer ?
#
loop_
_entity_poly.entity_id
_entity_poly.type
_entity_poly.pdbx_seq_one_letter_code
_entity_poly.pdbx_strand_id
1 'polypeptide(L)'
;MFYRTATPYGRWLSILMNLGGIAGLTTVGMTLVLSQTRFFYAMAHDGLLPHIFAKLHRKTNTPWISTLICGIFCALFSGFCPVDILGETTSISALIIYIFAHVSVVVMRFTHKDMPRGFKVPCGKWL
;
A
#
# COMPACT_ATOMS: atom_id res chain seq x y z
N MET A 1 0.17 -25.60 12.58
CA MET A 1 -0.31 -25.98 13.93
C MET A 1 -1.55 -25.15 14.34
N PHE A 2 -2.60 -25.10 13.52
CA PHE A 2 -3.80 -24.25 13.80
C PHE A 2 -5.16 -24.88 13.40
N TYR A 3 -5.25 -26.19 13.17
CA TYR A 3 -6.50 -26.88 12.79
C TYR A 3 -6.99 -27.95 13.79
N ARG A 4 -6.54 -27.88 15.05
CA ARG A 4 -6.93 -28.84 16.10
C ARG A 4 -7.66 -28.16 17.25
N THR A 5 -8.87 -27.68 17.02
CA THR A 5 -9.89 -27.62 18.07
C THR A 5 -11.25 -27.89 17.44
N ALA A 6 -11.65 -29.16 17.50
CA ALA A 6 -13.01 -29.59 17.21
C ALA A 6 -13.95 -29.00 18.28
N THR A 7 -14.68 -27.95 17.94
CA THR A 7 -15.95 -27.64 18.61
C THR A 7 -17.09 -28.28 17.81
N PRO A 8 -18.08 -28.96 18.44
CA PRO A 8 -19.17 -29.66 17.71
C PRO A 8 -20.07 -28.72 16.91
N TYR A 9 -20.07 -27.43 17.23
CA TYR A 9 -20.72 -26.34 16.50
C TYR A 9 -19.80 -25.67 15.46
N GLY A 10 -18.60 -26.21 15.21
CA GLY A 10 -17.46 -25.48 14.65
C GLY A 10 -17.28 -25.52 13.13
N ARG A 11 -17.99 -26.38 12.38
CA ARG A 11 -17.77 -26.51 10.93
C ARG A 11 -18.34 -25.34 10.12
N TRP A 12 -19.54 -24.86 10.45
CA TRP A 12 -20.16 -23.71 9.78
C TRP A 12 -19.38 -22.41 10.07
N LEU A 13 -18.95 -22.22 11.32
CA LEU A 13 -18.13 -21.07 11.71
C LEU A 13 -16.75 -21.10 11.04
N SER A 14 -16.11 -22.28 10.95
CA SER A 14 -14.82 -22.43 10.25
C SER A 14 -14.95 -22.10 8.76
N ILE A 15 -16.06 -22.49 8.12
CA ILE A 15 -16.32 -22.14 6.70
C ILE A 15 -16.46 -20.63 6.55
N LEU A 16 -17.24 -19.97 7.42
CA LEU A 16 -17.40 -18.52 7.39
C LEU A 16 -16.09 -17.77 7.64
N MET A 17 -15.28 -18.20 8.61
CA MET A 17 -13.97 -17.59 8.90
C MET A 17 -13.00 -17.76 7.72
N ASN A 18 -12.93 -18.95 7.11
CA ASN A 18 -12.08 -19.17 5.95
C ASN A 18 -12.54 -18.34 4.74
N LEU A 19 -13.86 -18.26 4.51
CA LEU A 19 -14.43 -17.45 3.43
C LEU A 19 -14.14 -15.95 3.64
N GLY A 20 -14.29 -15.48 4.88
CA GLY A 20 -13.95 -14.11 5.28
C GLY A 20 -12.45 -13.81 5.13
N GLY A 21 -11.58 -14.76 5.49
CA GLY A 21 -10.14 -14.65 5.30
C GLY A 21 -9.75 -14.52 3.83
N ILE A 22 -10.29 -15.38 2.96
CA ILE A 22 -10.01 -15.33 1.52
C ILE A 22 -10.53 -14.04 0.90
N ALA A 23 -11.77 -13.64 1.22
CA ALA A 23 -12.37 -12.42 0.71
C ALA A 23 -11.59 -11.17 1.17
N GLY A 24 -11.18 -11.14 2.46
CA GLY A 24 -10.40 -10.06 3.04
C GLY A 24 -9.01 -9.94 2.42
N LEU A 25 -8.25 -11.03 2.36
CA LEU A 25 -6.91 -11.04 1.79
C LEU A 25 -6.90 -10.66 0.31
N THR A 26 -7.87 -11.15 -0.46
CA THR A 26 -8.02 -10.79 -1.89
C THR A 26 -8.29 -9.30 -2.06
N THR A 27 -9.19 -8.73 -1.24
CA THR A 27 -9.55 -7.30 -1.30
C THR A 27 -8.34 -6.42 -0.96
N VAL A 28 -7.58 -6.77 0.08
CA VAL A 28 -6.36 -6.03 0.45
C VAL A 28 -5.32 -6.12 -0.66
N GLY A 29 -5.09 -7.32 -1.22
CA GLY A 29 -4.17 -7.51 -2.35
C GLY A 29 -4.52 -6.64 -3.56
N MET A 30 -5.78 -6.63 -3.97
CA MET A 30 -6.23 -5.77 -5.07
C MET A 30 -6.04 -4.28 -4.75
N THR A 31 -6.38 -3.86 -3.52
CA THR A 31 -6.25 -2.46 -3.08
C THR A 31 -4.79 -1.99 -3.09
N LEU A 32 -3.85 -2.83 -2.68
CA LEU A 32 -2.42 -2.51 -2.68
C LEU A 32 -1.87 -2.33 -4.09
N VAL A 33 -2.22 -3.22 -5.04
CA VAL A 33 -1.81 -3.08 -6.44
C VAL A 33 -2.37 -1.79 -7.04
N LEU A 34 -3.64 -1.47 -6.78
CA LEU A 34 -4.25 -0.22 -7.24
C LEU A 34 -3.60 1.02 -6.61
N SER A 35 -3.20 0.96 -5.35
CA SER A 35 -2.53 2.08 -4.66
C SER A 35 -1.15 2.35 -5.25
N GLN A 36 -0.37 1.30 -5.49
CA GLN A 36 0.99 1.41 -6.03
C GLN A 36 1.01 1.99 -7.45
N THR A 37 0.04 1.63 -8.29
CA THR A 37 -0.06 2.17 -9.66
C THR A 37 -0.31 3.67 -9.72
N ARG A 38 -1.07 4.22 -8.76
CA ARG A 38 -1.30 5.67 -8.64
C ARG A 38 -0.06 6.42 -8.18
N PHE A 39 0.70 5.84 -7.25
CA PHE A 39 1.97 6.40 -6.80
C PHE A 39 2.96 6.51 -7.98
N PHE A 40 3.11 5.43 -8.75
CA PHE A 40 3.95 5.45 -9.96
C PHE A 40 3.47 6.44 -11.02
N TYR A 41 2.15 6.55 -11.22
CA TYR A 41 1.59 7.52 -12.15
C TYR A 41 1.88 8.97 -11.75
N ALA A 42 1.69 9.32 -10.47
CA ALA A 42 2.00 10.66 -9.96
C ALA A 42 3.48 11.01 -10.13
N MET A 43 4.38 10.08 -9.78
CA MET A 43 5.83 10.28 -9.98
C MET A 43 6.22 10.41 -11.47
N ALA A 44 5.56 9.69 -12.37
CA ALA A 44 5.80 9.82 -13.81
C ALA A 44 5.26 11.16 -14.36
N HIS A 45 4.16 11.66 -13.81
CA HIS A 45 3.62 12.99 -14.13
C HIS A 45 4.53 14.11 -13.62
N ASP A 46 5.13 13.94 -12.44
CA ASP A 46 6.12 14.88 -11.88
C ASP A 46 7.48 14.83 -12.61
N GLY A 47 7.62 13.97 -13.62
CA GLY A 47 8.82 13.83 -14.44
C GLY A 47 9.95 13.03 -13.80
N LEU A 48 9.73 12.43 -12.62
CA LEU A 48 10.72 11.59 -11.92
C LEU A 48 10.90 10.21 -12.57
N LEU A 49 9.91 9.75 -13.35
CA LEU A 49 9.93 8.46 -14.04
C LEU A 49 9.74 8.62 -15.55
N PRO A 50 10.25 7.68 -16.37
CA PRO A 50 10.06 7.71 -17.82
C PRO A 50 8.57 7.79 -18.19
N HIS A 51 8.25 8.60 -19.20
CA HIS A 51 6.88 8.88 -19.67
C HIS A 51 6.05 7.64 -20.03
N ILE A 52 6.72 6.49 -20.20
CA ILE A 52 6.11 5.18 -20.44
C ILE A 52 5.18 4.77 -19.27
N PHE A 53 5.52 5.14 -18.03
CA PHE A 53 4.68 4.89 -16.85
C PHE A 53 3.47 5.84 -16.73
N ALA A 54 3.50 6.98 -17.44
CA ALA A 54 2.39 7.93 -17.53
C ALA A 54 1.40 7.59 -18.67
N LYS A 55 1.66 6.55 -19.47
CA LYS A 55 0.83 6.20 -20.63
C LYS A 55 -0.50 5.58 -20.20
N LEU A 56 -1.54 6.42 -20.15
CA LEU A 56 -2.91 6.00 -19.84
C LEU A 56 -3.54 5.22 -20.99
N HIS A 57 -4.35 4.23 -20.63
CA HIS A 57 -5.20 3.56 -21.61
C HIS A 57 -6.36 4.48 -22.01
N ARG A 58 -6.57 4.65 -23.33
CA ARG A 58 -7.47 5.65 -23.94
C ARG A 58 -8.96 5.50 -23.58
N LYS A 59 -9.41 4.34 -23.09
CA LYS A 59 -10.82 4.08 -22.74
C LYS A 59 -11.09 4.10 -21.23
N THR A 60 -10.14 3.61 -20.42
CA THR A 60 -10.29 3.49 -18.96
C THR A 60 -9.49 4.54 -18.19
N ASN A 61 -8.64 5.33 -18.85
CA ASN A 61 -7.72 6.28 -18.22
C ASN A 61 -6.90 5.65 -17.08
N THR A 62 -6.62 4.35 -17.18
CA THR A 62 -5.83 3.61 -16.20
C THR A 62 -4.39 3.43 -16.70
N PRO A 63 -3.38 3.59 -15.84
CA PRO A 63 -1.98 3.36 -16.18
C PRO A 63 -1.70 1.84 -16.27
N TRP A 64 -2.11 1.23 -17.37
CA TRP A 64 -2.09 -0.24 -17.55
C TRP A 64 -0.68 -0.83 -17.52
N ILE A 65 0.34 -0.10 -18.01
CA ILE A 65 1.74 -0.52 -17.99
C ILE A 65 2.24 -0.63 -16.55
N SER A 66 1.97 0.39 -15.74
CA SER A 66 2.34 0.40 -14.31
C SER A 66 1.66 -0.74 -13.55
N THR A 67 0.38 -1.01 -13.83
CA THR A 67 -0.35 -2.13 -13.21
C THR A 67 0.25 -3.47 -13.57
N LEU A 68 0.57 -3.68 -14.85
CA LEU A 68 1.14 -4.95 -15.31
C LEU A 68 2.53 -5.20 -14.69
N ILE A 69 3.39 -4.17 -14.68
CA ILE A 69 4.74 -4.28 -14.11
C ILE A 69 4.66 -4.56 -12.60
N CYS A 70 3.83 -3.81 -11.86
CA CYS A 70 3.67 -4.03 -10.42
C CYS A 70 3.08 -5.42 -10.12
N GLY A 71 2.08 -5.85 -10.90
CA GLY A 71 1.45 -7.16 -10.75
C GLY A 71 2.43 -8.31 -11.01
N ILE A 72 3.23 -8.23 -12.07
CA ILE A 72 4.28 -9.23 -12.37
C ILE A 72 5.31 -9.25 -11.26
N PHE A 73 5.78 -8.09 -10.81
CA PHE A 73 6.78 -8.00 -9.75
C PHE A 73 6.25 -8.59 -8.43
N CYS A 74 5.01 -8.25 -8.06
CA CYS A 74 4.34 -8.81 -6.89
C CYS A 74 4.17 -10.33 -7.00
N ALA A 75 3.75 -10.85 -8.16
CA ALA A 75 3.59 -12.28 -8.39
C ALA A 75 4.90 -13.05 -8.27
N LEU A 76 6.00 -12.49 -8.81
CA LEU A 76 7.33 -13.06 -8.67
C LEU A 76 7.78 -13.08 -7.21
N PHE A 77 7.75 -11.94 -6.51
CA PHE A 77 8.20 -11.87 -5.13
C PHE A 77 7.34 -12.72 -4.17
N SER A 78 6.03 -12.80 -4.41
CA SER A 78 5.13 -13.66 -3.63
C SER A 78 5.44 -15.16 -3.79
N GLY A 79 5.91 -15.59 -4.96
CA GLY A 79 6.27 -16.99 -5.22
C GLY A 79 7.68 -17.38 -4.76
N PHE A 80 8.64 -16.46 -4.81
CA PHE A 80 10.05 -16.76 -4.56
C PHE A 80 10.53 -16.44 -3.15
N CYS A 81 9.90 -15.49 -2.45
CA CYS A 81 10.37 -15.05 -1.14
C CYS A 81 9.52 -15.62 0.02
N PRO A 82 10.15 -16.04 1.13
CA PRO A 82 9.42 -16.52 2.29
C PRO A 82 8.63 -15.39 2.96
N VAL A 83 7.40 -15.72 3.38
CA VAL A 83 6.44 -14.77 3.95
C VAL A 83 6.98 -14.09 5.22
N ASP A 84 7.78 -14.80 6.02
CA ASP A 84 8.35 -14.28 7.26
C ASP A 84 9.26 -13.05 7.00
N ILE A 85 10.17 -13.16 6.03
CA ILE A 85 11.09 -12.07 5.66
C ILE A 85 10.33 -10.91 5.01
N LEU A 86 9.26 -11.21 4.25
CA LEU A 86 8.38 -10.19 3.67
C LEU A 86 7.69 -9.38 4.77
N GLY A 87 7.22 -10.04 5.82
CA GLY A 87 6.58 -9.38 6.96
C GLY A 87 7.53 -8.46 7.72
N GLU A 88 8.75 -8.94 7.98
CA GLU A 88 9.80 -8.14 8.65
C GLU A 88 10.19 -6.91 7.81
N THR A 89 10.46 -7.12 6.51
CA THR A 89 10.83 -6.04 5.59
C THR A 89 9.71 -5.01 5.44
N THR A 90 8.46 -5.48 5.37
CA THR A 90 7.29 -4.60 5.28
C THR A 90 7.17 -3.73 6.53
N SER A 91 7.34 -4.30 7.71
CA SER A 91 7.28 -3.58 8.99
C SER A 91 8.37 -2.51 9.07
N ILE A 92 9.61 -2.84 8.69
CA ILE A 92 10.72 -1.88 8.65
C ILE A 92 10.42 -0.74 7.66
N SER A 93 9.88 -1.04 6.47
CA SER A 93 9.53 -0.02 5.48
C SER A 93 8.45 0.94 5.97
N ALA A 94 7.43 0.43 6.68
CA ALA A 94 6.37 1.25 7.23
C ALA A 94 6.92 2.24 8.26
N LEU A 95 7.80 1.76 9.16
CA LEU A 95 8.47 2.62 10.15
C LEU A 95 9.28 3.73 9.48
N ILE A 96 10.06 3.40 8.45
CA ILE A 96 10.86 4.39 7.71
C ILE A 96 9.95 5.43 7.06
N ILE A 97 8.90 5.02 6.35
CA ILE A 97 7.95 5.94 5.70
C ILE A 97 7.28 6.84 6.73
N TYR A 98 6.88 6.30 7.89
CA TYR A 98 6.30 7.12 8.96
C TYR A 98 7.28 8.16 9.48
N ILE A 99 8.55 7.80 9.70
CA ILE A 99 9.59 8.76 10.11
C ILE A 99 9.72 9.86 9.06
N PHE A 100 9.82 9.51 7.77
CA PHE A 100 9.89 10.48 6.68
C PHE A 100 8.65 11.37 6.60
N ALA A 101 7.45 10.82 6.83
CA ALA A 101 6.21 11.61 6.84
C ALA A 101 6.21 12.66 7.96
N HIS A 102 6.62 12.28 9.18
CA HIS A 102 6.70 13.23 10.30
C HIS A 102 7.77 14.30 10.05
N VAL A 103 8.94 13.91 9.54
CA VAL A 103 10.00 14.87 9.16
C VAL A 103 9.52 15.80 8.04
N SER A 104 8.86 15.27 7.01
CA SER A 104 8.30 16.04 5.90
C SER A 104 7.32 17.10 6.39
N VAL A 105 6.43 16.76 7.32
CA VAL A 105 5.51 17.73 7.94
C VAL A 105 6.30 18.86 8.61
N VAL A 106 7.29 18.53 9.44
CA VAL A 106 8.13 19.53 10.15
C VAL A 106 8.87 20.43 9.15
N VAL A 107 9.53 19.86 8.14
CA VAL A 107 10.26 20.60 7.10
C VAL A 107 9.33 21.51 6.30
N MET A 108 8.14 21.03 5.94
CA MET A 108 7.13 21.82 5.24
C MET A 108 6.68 23.02 6.08
N ARG A 109 6.71 22.92 7.43
CA ARG A 109 6.39 24.06 8.29
C ARG A 109 7.41 25.18 8.22
N PHE A 110 8.68 24.86 8.05
CA PHE A 110 9.74 25.88 7.96
C PHE A 110 9.84 26.47 6.56
N THR A 111 9.67 25.64 5.53
CA THR A 111 9.88 26.04 4.12
C THR A 111 8.66 26.76 3.54
N HIS A 112 7.45 26.27 3.82
CA HIS A 112 6.20 26.80 3.24
C HIS A 112 5.26 27.29 4.35
N LYS A 113 5.62 28.45 4.93
CA LYS A 113 4.90 29.05 6.07
C LYS A 113 3.51 29.59 5.70
N ASP A 114 3.36 30.12 4.49
CA ASP A 114 2.16 30.87 4.07
C ASP A 114 1.08 30.00 3.39
N MET A 115 1.30 28.69 3.30
CA MET A 115 0.37 27.77 2.65
C MET A 115 -0.89 27.60 3.52
N PRO A 116 -2.12 27.76 2.97
CA PRO A 116 -3.36 27.64 3.75
C PRO A 116 -3.52 26.20 4.26
N ARG A 117 -3.65 26.03 5.59
CA ARG A 117 -3.75 24.71 6.23
C ARG A 117 -5.17 24.48 6.73
N GLY A 118 -5.89 23.55 6.08
CA GLY A 118 -7.26 23.17 6.47
C GLY A 118 -7.34 22.45 7.83
N PHE A 119 -6.30 21.71 8.20
CA PHE A 119 -6.16 21.08 9.52
C PHE A 119 -4.75 21.33 10.07
N LYS A 120 -4.65 21.63 11.37
CA LYS A 120 -3.38 21.79 12.10
C LYS A 120 -3.42 20.86 13.30
N VAL A 121 -2.35 20.10 13.51
CA VAL A 121 -2.27 19.26 14.71
C VAL A 121 -2.30 20.14 15.96
N PRO A 122 -3.05 19.74 17.01
CA PRO A 122 -3.26 20.56 18.20
C PRO A 122 -1.99 20.80 19.01
N CYS A 123 -0.98 19.92 18.90
CA CYS A 123 0.26 19.99 19.65
C CYS A 123 1.37 20.78 18.94
N GLY A 124 1.18 22.10 18.85
CA GLY A 124 2.28 23.09 18.86
C GLY A 124 2.97 23.39 17.53
N LYS A 125 3.61 24.57 17.43
CA LYS A 125 4.30 25.06 16.23
C LYS A 125 5.41 24.13 15.70
N TRP A 126 5.90 23.18 16.50
CA TRP A 126 7.10 22.34 16.26
C TRP A 126 6.82 20.85 15.99
N LEU A 127 5.56 20.40 16.13
CA LEU A 127 5.02 19.08 15.73
C LEU A 127 3.78 19.33 14.86
#